data_AF-A0A9N9AEN3-F1
#
_entry.id   AF-A0A9N9AEN3-F1
#
_cell.length_a   1.000
_cell.length_b   1.000
_cell.length_c   1.000
_cell.angle_alpha   90.00
_cell.angle_beta   90.00
_cell.angle_gamma   90.00
#
_symmetry.space_group_name_H-M   'P 1'
#
loop_
_entity.id
_entity.type
_entity.pdbx_description
1 polymer ?
#
loop_
_entity_poly.entity_id
_entity_poly.type
_entity_poly.pdbx_seq_one_letter_code
_entity_poly.pdbx_strand_id
1 'polypeptide(L)'
;MKNEPEIVVFDDKSLKSARVNGSNKSEWKAFMSSKVSKTSLKPPAAPQDAKELEEEELDRQNDLELEELLKTTKLLEEYTAEEIGGKDRRKYIEKRMTDLGAKPKKGVKTPIPITIGMNLKRKDREKKELEEAKNLGLYHRSIKHVWAASAKKKSNNRKNRGIGVGLGKVKDGILTLSSQDIRRVQSAGVKKKRKGTKRLFKNL
;
A
#
# COMPACT_ATOMS: atom_id res chain seq x y z
N MET A 1 61.94 -10.08 42.39
CA MET A 1 60.86 -9.84 41.41
C MET A 1 59.57 -9.72 42.19
N LYS A 2 58.89 -8.57 42.14
CA LYS A 2 57.64 -8.33 42.90
C LYS A 2 56.49 -8.98 42.12
N ASN A 3 55.66 -9.79 42.78
CA ASN A 3 54.46 -10.38 42.17
C ASN A 3 53.32 -9.37 42.28
N GLU A 4 52.84 -8.86 41.15
CA GLU A 4 51.64 -8.02 41.09
C GLU A 4 50.39 -8.90 40.89
N PRO A 5 49.24 -8.56 41.50
CA PRO A 5 48.02 -9.35 41.39
C PRO A 5 47.33 -9.19 40.03
N GLU A 6 46.81 -10.30 39.51
CA GLU A 6 45.99 -10.34 38.30
C GLU A 6 44.59 -9.78 38.59
N ILE A 7 44.25 -8.65 37.96
CA ILE A 7 42.94 -8.00 38.10
C ILE A 7 42.06 -8.40 36.91
N VAL A 8 41.06 -9.24 37.17
CA VAL A 8 40.02 -9.57 36.19
C VAL A 8 38.86 -8.59 36.35
N VAL A 9 38.67 -7.70 35.37
CA VAL A 9 37.55 -6.76 35.31
C VAL A 9 36.46 -7.33 34.41
N PHE A 10 35.29 -7.62 34.98
CA PHE A 10 34.11 -8.02 34.21
C PHE A 10 33.33 -6.79 33.77
N ASP A 11 33.08 -6.68 32.46
CA ASP A 11 32.31 -5.57 31.88
C ASP A 11 30.80 -5.86 31.99
N ASP A 12 30.13 -5.27 32.99
CA ASP A 12 28.69 -5.44 33.31
C ASP A 12 27.70 -4.92 32.23
N LYS A 13 28.20 -4.54 31.04
CA LYS A 13 27.37 -3.96 29.97
C LYS A 13 26.40 -4.96 29.35
N SER A 14 26.67 -6.27 29.50
CA SER A 14 25.78 -7.36 29.05
C SER A 14 24.54 -7.55 29.95
N LEU A 15 24.60 -7.15 31.22
CA LEU A 15 23.54 -7.45 32.20
C LEU A 15 22.38 -6.43 32.17
N LYS A 16 22.49 -5.33 31.43
CA LYS A 16 21.51 -4.23 31.43
C LYS A 16 20.31 -4.42 30.49
N SER A 17 20.16 -5.59 29.87
CA SER A 17 18.91 -5.98 29.19
C SER A 17 18.39 -7.37 29.57
N ALA A 18 18.84 -7.93 30.71
CA ALA A 18 18.14 -9.04 31.34
C ALA A 18 16.95 -8.50 32.14
N ARG A 19 16.02 -7.81 31.48
CA ARG A 19 14.65 -7.77 32.00
C ARG A 19 14.22 -9.23 32.08
N VAL A 20 13.79 -9.67 33.25
CA VAL A 20 13.39 -11.02 33.68
C VAL A 20 12.30 -11.69 32.80
N ASN A 21 11.93 -11.09 31.66
CA ASN A 21 10.89 -11.53 30.74
C ASN A 21 11.42 -11.90 29.34
N GLY A 22 12.65 -12.42 29.25
CA GLY A 22 13.26 -12.86 27.99
C GLY A 22 13.54 -14.36 27.88
N SER A 23 13.40 -15.15 28.96
CA SER A 23 13.46 -16.62 28.85
C SER A 23 12.17 -17.12 28.20
N ASN A 24 12.26 -17.98 27.19
CA ASN A 24 11.09 -18.54 26.53
C ASN A 24 10.10 -19.09 27.58
N LYS A 25 8.80 -18.87 27.41
CA LYS A 25 7.77 -19.30 28.39
C LYS A 25 7.86 -20.80 28.72
N SER A 26 8.36 -21.59 27.78
CA SER A 26 8.69 -23.01 27.94
C SER A 26 9.87 -23.23 28.89
N GLU A 27 10.97 -22.50 28.73
CA GLU A 27 12.18 -22.57 29.58
C GLU A 27 11.88 -22.14 31.01
N TRP A 28 11.11 -21.07 31.21
CA TRP A 28 10.72 -20.62 32.54
C TRP A 28 9.83 -21.64 33.27
N LYS A 29 8.88 -22.26 32.55
CA LYS A 29 8.04 -23.34 33.08
C LYS A 29 8.82 -24.62 33.37
N ALA A 30 9.82 -24.94 32.55
CA ALA A 30 10.71 -26.08 32.76
C ALA A 30 11.59 -25.87 34.00
N PHE A 31 12.10 -24.64 34.19
CA PHE A 31 12.92 -24.25 35.32
C PHE A 31 12.13 -24.16 36.64
N MET A 32 10.89 -23.67 36.61
CA MET A 32 10.00 -23.59 37.79
C MET A 32 9.30 -24.91 38.15
N SER A 33 9.47 -25.96 37.34
CA SER A 33 8.91 -27.28 37.59
C SER A 33 9.79 -28.06 38.57
N SER A 34 9.19 -28.72 39.56
CA SER A 34 9.89 -29.56 40.56
C SER A 34 10.63 -30.78 39.99
N LYS A 35 10.45 -31.06 38.69
CA LYS A 35 11.10 -32.17 37.97
C LYS A 35 12.30 -31.65 37.19
N VAL A 36 13.50 -31.94 37.70
CA VAL A 36 14.80 -31.55 37.11
C VAL A 36 15.02 -32.16 35.72
N SER A 37 14.34 -33.26 35.40
CA SER A 37 14.38 -33.88 34.07
C SER A 37 13.84 -32.99 32.94
N LYS A 38 13.16 -31.87 33.24
CA LYS A 38 12.60 -30.97 32.22
C LYS A 38 13.58 -29.89 31.74
N THR A 39 14.67 -29.62 32.46
CA THR A 39 15.60 -28.53 32.10
C THR A 39 16.62 -28.94 31.03
N SER A 40 16.84 -30.24 30.83
CA SER A 40 17.80 -30.78 29.84
C SER A 40 17.17 -31.21 28.52
N LEU A 41 15.85 -31.06 28.35
CA LEU A 41 15.15 -31.48 27.14
C LEU A 41 15.07 -30.32 26.15
N LYS A 42 15.64 -30.53 24.95
CA LYS A 42 15.44 -29.63 23.80
C LYS A 42 13.94 -29.54 23.50
N PRO A 43 13.35 -28.34 23.36
CA PRO A 43 11.93 -28.22 23.09
C PRO A 43 11.57 -28.93 21.77
N PRO A 44 10.50 -29.75 21.74
CA PRO A 44 10.02 -30.33 20.50
C PRO A 44 9.53 -29.22 19.57
N ALA A 45 9.73 -29.38 18.26
CA ALA A 45 9.09 -28.52 17.27
C ALA A 45 7.57 -28.54 17.52
N ALA A 46 6.92 -27.38 17.42
CA ALA A 46 5.48 -27.29 17.61
C ALA A 46 4.77 -28.26 16.65
N PRO A 47 3.75 -29.01 17.08
CA PRO A 47 2.92 -29.76 16.16
C PRO A 47 2.25 -28.76 15.23
N GLN A 48 2.57 -28.83 13.93
CA GLN A 48 1.85 -28.08 12.91
C GLN A 48 0.42 -28.63 12.88
N ASP A 49 -0.57 -27.76 13.00
CA ASP A 49 -1.97 -28.17 12.89
C ASP A 49 -2.21 -28.70 11.47
N ALA A 50 -3.01 -29.76 11.31
CA ALA A 50 -3.26 -30.37 9.99
C ALA A 50 -3.75 -29.38 8.92
N LYS A 51 -4.38 -28.27 9.35
CA LYS A 51 -4.81 -27.17 8.49
C LYS A 51 -3.66 -26.29 8.00
N GLU A 52 -2.62 -26.07 8.81
CA GLU A 52 -1.42 -25.34 8.36
C GLU A 52 -0.68 -26.14 7.29
N LEU A 53 -0.65 -27.47 7.41
CA LEU A 53 -0.04 -28.33 6.39
C LEU A 53 -0.82 -28.29 5.06
N GLU A 54 -2.16 -28.31 5.11
CA GLU A 54 -3.01 -28.14 3.92
C GLU A 54 -2.84 -26.76 3.27
N GLU A 55 -2.74 -25.69 4.07
CA GLU A 55 -2.48 -24.34 3.57
C GLU A 55 -1.07 -24.22 2.95
N GLU A 56 -0.04 -24.79 3.57
CA GLU A 56 1.32 -24.84 3.02
C GLU A 56 1.40 -25.63 1.70
N GLU A 57 0.63 -26.72 1.57
CA GLU A 57 0.53 -27.49 0.33
C GLU A 57 -0.19 -26.72 -0.78
N LEU A 58 -1.27 -26.01 -0.44
CA LEU A 58 -1.97 -25.13 -1.37
C LEU A 58 -1.10 -23.96 -1.83
N ASP A 59 -0.37 -23.33 -0.92
CA ASP A 59 0.57 -22.26 -1.26
C ASP A 59 1.68 -22.77 -2.19
N ARG A 60 2.20 -23.98 -1.93
CA ARG A 60 3.17 -24.63 -2.82
C ARG A 60 2.59 -24.91 -4.20
N GLN A 61 1.35 -25.36 -4.28
CA GLN A 61 0.67 -25.59 -5.56
C GLN A 61 0.46 -24.27 -6.32
N ASN A 62 0.04 -23.22 -5.62
CA ASN A 62 -0.12 -21.88 -6.20
C ASN A 62 1.21 -21.33 -6.74
N ASP A 63 2.30 -21.53 -6.00
CA ASP A 63 3.64 -21.11 -6.44
C ASP A 63 4.10 -21.90 -7.67
N LEU A 64 3.83 -23.21 -7.73
CA LEU A 64 4.12 -24.03 -8.92
C LEU A 64 3.33 -23.58 -10.15
N GLU A 65 2.02 -23.33 -9.99
CA GLU A 65 1.17 -22.82 -11.07
C GLU A 65 1.65 -21.45 -11.55
N LEU A 66 2.04 -20.57 -10.61
CA LEU A 66 2.60 -19.27 -10.93
C LEU A 66 3.91 -19.38 -11.73
N GLU A 67 4.81 -20.30 -11.35
CA GLU A 67 6.04 -20.55 -12.10
C GLU A 67 5.76 -21.04 -13.53
N GLU A 68 4.82 -21.96 -13.70
CA GLU A 68 4.42 -22.46 -15.02
C GLU A 68 3.84 -21.34 -15.88
N LEU A 69 2.98 -20.49 -15.31
CA LEU A 69 2.45 -19.32 -16.01
C LEU A 69 3.54 -18.30 -16.38
N LEU A 70 4.51 -18.05 -15.51
CA LEU A 70 5.63 -17.16 -15.81
C LEU A 70 6.53 -17.73 -16.92
N LYS A 71 6.79 -19.04 -16.90
CA LYS A 71 7.56 -19.74 -17.95
C LYS A 71 6.82 -19.69 -19.30
N THR A 72 5.53 -19.98 -19.31
CA THR A 72 4.72 -19.99 -20.55
C THR A 72 4.48 -18.59 -21.11
N THR A 73 4.21 -17.59 -20.27
CA THR A 73 4.10 -16.20 -20.70
C THR A 73 5.41 -15.69 -21.28
N LYS A 74 6.55 -16.01 -20.66
CA LYS A 74 7.88 -15.67 -21.21
C LYS A 74 8.13 -16.34 -22.55
N LEU A 75 7.78 -17.62 -22.70
CA LEU A 75 7.90 -18.35 -23.97
C LEU A 75 7.01 -17.71 -25.06
N LEU A 76 5.76 -17.38 -24.74
CA LEU A 76 4.87 -16.66 -25.64
C LEU A 76 5.40 -15.26 -25.99
N GLU A 77 5.99 -14.54 -25.02
CA GLU A 77 6.63 -13.24 -25.24
C GLU A 77 7.87 -13.36 -26.17
N GLU A 78 8.68 -14.39 -25.98
CA GLU A 78 9.86 -14.68 -26.82
C GLU A 78 9.44 -15.08 -28.24
N TYR A 79 8.49 -16.01 -28.37
CA TYR A 79 7.93 -16.45 -29.65
C TYR A 79 7.31 -15.28 -30.42
N THR A 80 6.49 -14.47 -29.75
CA THR A 80 5.92 -13.26 -30.38
C THR A 80 7.00 -12.24 -30.73
N ALA A 81 8.06 -12.09 -29.93
CA ALA A 81 9.17 -11.20 -30.27
C ALA A 81 10.04 -11.70 -31.45
N GLU A 82 10.11 -13.01 -31.65
CA GLU A 82 10.85 -13.65 -32.76
C GLU A 82 10.06 -13.63 -34.07
N GLU A 83 8.76 -13.94 -34.02
CA GLU A 83 7.89 -13.86 -35.20
C GLU A 83 7.66 -12.43 -35.68
N ILE A 84 7.59 -11.49 -34.75
CA ILE A 84 7.32 -10.09 -35.08
C ILE A 84 8.63 -9.41 -35.50
N GLY A 85 8.77 -9.20 -36.80
CA GLY A 85 9.89 -8.48 -37.40
C GLY A 85 9.77 -6.95 -37.43
N GLY A 86 10.90 -6.28 -37.65
CA GLY A 86 10.95 -4.89 -38.14
C GLY A 86 10.25 -3.83 -37.28
N LYS A 87 9.23 -3.18 -37.84
CA LYS A 87 8.51 -2.05 -37.21
C LYS A 87 7.63 -2.52 -36.05
N ASP A 88 7.00 -3.67 -36.19
CA ASP A 88 6.07 -4.18 -35.18
C ASP A 88 6.83 -4.70 -33.96
N ARG A 89 8.05 -5.22 -34.13
CA ARG A 89 8.95 -5.58 -33.02
C ARG A 89 9.25 -4.37 -32.14
N ARG A 90 9.53 -3.22 -32.76
CA ARG A 90 9.84 -1.97 -32.04
C ARG A 90 8.63 -1.45 -31.27
N LYS A 91 7.42 -1.56 -31.84
CA LYS A 91 6.17 -1.18 -31.16
C LYS A 91 5.88 -2.10 -29.97
N TYR A 92 6.08 -3.41 -30.15
CA TYR A 92 5.91 -4.40 -29.10
C TYR A 92 6.86 -4.12 -27.93
N ILE A 93 8.15 -3.94 -28.20
CA ILE A 93 9.15 -3.59 -27.18
C ILE A 93 8.78 -2.27 -26.48
N GLU A 94 8.35 -1.24 -27.23
CA GLU A 94 7.93 0.03 -26.64
C GLU A 94 6.72 -0.13 -25.71
N LYS A 95 5.71 -0.89 -26.13
CA LYS A 95 4.54 -1.21 -25.31
C LYS A 95 4.96 -1.96 -24.05
N ARG A 96 5.84 -2.96 -24.18
CA ARG A 96 6.35 -3.74 -23.05
C ARG A 96 7.09 -2.86 -22.05
N MET A 97 7.95 -1.95 -22.54
CA MET A 97 8.64 -0.99 -21.69
C MET A 97 7.64 -0.11 -20.92
N THR A 98 6.57 0.36 -21.56
CA THR A 98 5.54 1.15 -20.86
C THR A 98 4.75 0.34 -19.84
N ASP A 99 4.47 -0.93 -20.13
CA ASP A 99 3.76 -1.84 -19.23
C ASP A 99 4.62 -2.17 -17.99
N LEU A 100 5.95 -2.27 -18.17
CA LEU A 100 6.94 -2.42 -17.09
C LEU A 100 7.18 -1.12 -16.29
N GLY A 101 6.48 -0.03 -16.62
CA GLY A 101 6.54 1.24 -15.88
C GLY A 101 7.48 2.29 -16.46
N ALA A 102 8.06 2.08 -17.65
CA ALA A 102 8.75 3.14 -18.36
C ALA A 102 7.75 4.23 -18.80
N LYS A 103 8.21 5.48 -18.83
CA LYS A 103 7.36 6.59 -19.31
C LYS A 103 7.09 6.44 -20.80
N PRO A 104 5.83 6.59 -21.26
CA PRO A 104 5.53 6.51 -22.69
C PRO A 104 6.25 7.59 -23.46
N LYS A 105 6.68 7.29 -24.69
CA LYS A 105 7.33 8.27 -25.56
C LYS A 105 6.40 9.46 -25.78
N LYS A 106 6.96 10.66 -25.71
CA LYS A 106 6.21 11.88 -26.04
C LYS A 106 5.84 11.83 -27.52
N GLY A 107 4.57 12.07 -27.83
CA GLY A 107 4.10 12.12 -29.22
C GLY A 107 4.81 13.22 -30.03
N VAL A 108 4.70 13.12 -31.36
CA VAL A 108 5.23 14.14 -32.28
C VAL A 108 4.57 15.49 -31.97
N LYS A 109 5.39 16.54 -31.82
CA LYS A 109 4.89 17.90 -31.62
C LYS A 109 4.25 18.39 -32.91
N THR A 110 2.92 18.48 -32.93
CA THR A 110 2.15 19.01 -34.06
C THR A 110 1.45 20.32 -33.67
N PRO A 111 1.15 21.21 -34.64
CA PRO A 111 0.38 22.42 -34.39
C PRO A 111 -0.98 22.15 -33.75
N ILE A 112 -1.41 23.04 -32.85
CA ILE A 112 -2.67 22.95 -32.10
C ILE A 112 -3.89 22.64 -33.00
N PRO A 113 -4.17 23.36 -34.12
CA PRO A 113 -5.34 23.06 -34.94
C PRO A 113 -5.31 21.63 -35.51
N ILE A 114 -4.14 21.13 -35.90
CA ILE A 114 -3.96 19.76 -36.39
C ILE A 114 -4.23 18.76 -35.26
N THR A 115 -3.70 18.99 -34.05
CA THR A 115 -3.97 18.10 -32.90
C THR A 115 -5.46 18.02 -32.58
N ILE A 116 -6.18 19.14 -32.67
CA ILE A 116 -7.62 19.20 -32.42
C ILE A 116 -8.36 18.37 -33.48
N GLY A 117 -8.05 18.58 -34.77
CA GLY A 117 -8.64 17.81 -35.86
C GLY A 117 -8.39 16.30 -35.74
N MET A 118 -7.15 15.90 -35.43
CA MET A 118 -6.80 14.49 -35.19
C MET A 118 -7.61 13.89 -34.03
N ASN A 119 -7.79 14.63 -32.95
CA ASN A 119 -8.55 14.17 -31.77
C ASN A 119 -10.05 14.09 -32.05
N LEU A 120 -10.62 15.03 -32.81
CA LEU A 120 -12.02 14.98 -33.22
C LEU A 120 -12.30 13.76 -34.11
N LYS A 121 -11.50 13.58 -35.16
CA LYS A 121 -11.65 12.44 -36.08
C LYS A 121 -11.47 11.10 -35.38
N ARG A 122 -10.58 11.02 -34.38
CA ARG A 122 -10.42 9.83 -33.54
C ARG A 122 -11.71 9.53 -32.76
N LYS A 123 -12.28 10.52 -32.10
CA LYS A 123 -13.55 10.36 -31.37
C LYS A 123 -14.70 9.95 -32.29
N ASP A 124 -14.75 10.48 -33.50
CA ASP A 124 -15.84 10.14 -34.42
C ASP A 124 -15.72 8.70 -34.94
N ARG A 125 -14.49 8.20 -35.17
CA ARG A 125 -14.25 6.78 -35.46
C ARG A 125 -14.67 5.89 -34.29
N GLU A 126 -14.28 6.25 -33.06
CA GLU A 126 -14.65 5.50 -31.85
C GLU A 126 -16.17 5.46 -31.63
N LYS A 127 -16.89 6.56 -31.90
CA LYS A 127 -18.36 6.57 -31.86
C LYS A 127 -18.95 5.63 -32.91
N LYS A 128 -18.42 5.64 -34.13
CA LYS A 128 -18.89 4.77 -35.22
C LYS A 128 -18.66 3.30 -34.89
N GLU A 129 -17.47 2.95 -34.40
CA GLU A 129 -17.15 1.58 -33.94
C GLU A 129 -18.07 1.13 -32.80
N LEU A 130 -18.41 2.04 -31.88
CA LEU A 130 -19.35 1.77 -30.79
C LEU A 130 -20.77 1.56 -31.31
N GLU A 131 -21.22 2.35 -32.28
CA GLU A 131 -22.53 2.18 -32.94
C GLU A 131 -22.57 0.85 -33.72
N GLU A 132 -21.52 0.52 -34.46
CA GLU A 132 -21.39 -0.76 -35.17
C GLU A 132 -21.43 -1.94 -34.19
N ALA A 133 -20.68 -1.89 -33.09
CA ALA A 133 -20.71 -2.93 -32.06
C ALA A 133 -22.09 -3.08 -31.41
N LYS A 134 -22.85 -2.00 -31.25
CA LYS A 134 -24.25 -2.06 -30.78
C LYS A 134 -25.16 -2.69 -31.83
N ASN A 135 -25.05 -2.29 -33.08
CA ASN A 135 -25.87 -2.79 -34.18
C ASN A 135 -25.63 -4.29 -34.42
N LEU A 136 -24.38 -4.74 -34.28
CA LEU A 136 -23.98 -6.14 -34.37
C LEU A 136 -24.30 -6.97 -33.11
N GLY A 137 -24.79 -6.33 -32.04
CA GLY A 137 -25.04 -6.99 -30.75
C GLY A 137 -23.79 -7.40 -29.97
N LEU A 138 -22.60 -6.99 -30.41
CA LEU A 138 -21.33 -7.26 -29.75
C LEU A 138 -21.13 -6.40 -28.49
N TYR A 139 -21.89 -5.32 -28.33
CA TYR A 139 -21.81 -4.43 -27.17
C TYR A 139 -22.43 -5.06 -25.92
N HIS A 140 -21.61 -5.29 -24.89
CA HIS A 140 -22.07 -5.75 -23.57
C HIS A 140 -21.49 -4.90 -22.42
N ARG A 141 -22.23 -4.80 -21.30
CA ARG A 141 -21.84 -3.96 -20.15
C ARG A 141 -20.49 -4.35 -19.55
N SER A 142 -20.15 -5.65 -19.53
CA SER A 142 -18.87 -6.16 -19.00
C SER A 142 -17.67 -5.68 -19.81
N ILE A 143 -17.80 -5.63 -21.14
CA ILE A 143 -16.74 -5.26 -22.07
C ILE A 143 -16.81 -3.80 -22.52
N LYS A 144 -17.67 -2.98 -21.89
CA LYS A 144 -17.78 -1.53 -22.16
C LYS A 144 -16.42 -0.80 -22.13
N HIS A 145 -15.49 -1.27 -21.30
CA HIS A 145 -14.16 -0.70 -21.15
C HIS A 145 -13.30 -0.81 -22.43
N VAL A 146 -13.54 -1.84 -23.25
CA VAL A 146 -12.83 -2.06 -24.52
C VAL A 146 -13.13 -0.94 -25.52
N TRP A 147 -14.41 -0.57 -25.66
CA TRP A 147 -14.82 0.55 -26.52
C TRP A 147 -14.68 1.92 -25.85
N ALA A 148 -14.34 1.95 -24.56
CA ALA A 148 -14.12 3.18 -23.79
C ALA A 148 -12.64 3.52 -23.62
N ALA A 149 -11.73 2.90 -24.38
CA ALA A 149 -10.28 3.08 -24.23
C ALA A 149 -9.82 4.56 -24.32
N SER A 150 -10.58 5.41 -25.00
CA SER A 150 -10.33 6.85 -25.13
C SER A 150 -11.13 7.72 -24.15
N ALA A 151 -12.08 7.13 -23.42
CA ALA A 151 -12.87 7.86 -22.45
C ALA A 151 -11.92 8.33 -21.37
N LYS A 152 -11.64 9.64 -21.37
CA LYS A 152 -10.79 10.31 -20.39
C LYS A 152 -11.15 9.74 -19.02
N LYS A 153 -10.18 9.10 -18.34
CA LYS A 153 -10.32 8.73 -16.93
C LYS A 153 -10.87 9.98 -16.25
N LYS A 154 -12.08 9.88 -15.69
CA LYS A 154 -12.69 11.02 -15.00
C LYS A 154 -11.63 11.49 -14.02
N SER A 155 -11.13 12.70 -14.27
CA SER A 155 -10.13 13.30 -13.40
C SER A 155 -10.68 13.16 -12.00
N ASN A 156 -9.88 12.66 -11.06
CA ASN A 156 -10.22 12.53 -9.65
C ASN A 156 -10.31 13.92 -8.99
N ASN A 157 -10.78 14.90 -9.76
CA ASN A 157 -11.00 16.28 -9.39
C ASN A 157 -12.17 16.27 -8.41
N ARG A 158 -11.81 16.13 -7.14
CA ARG A 158 -12.73 16.35 -6.03
C ARG A 158 -13.34 17.73 -6.27
N LYS A 159 -14.67 17.78 -6.39
CA LYS A 159 -15.39 19.03 -6.57
C LYS A 159 -14.92 20.02 -5.50
N ASN A 160 -14.63 21.26 -5.91
CA ASN A 160 -14.29 22.30 -4.96
C ASN A 160 -15.46 22.45 -3.97
N ARG A 161 -15.21 22.15 -2.69
CA ARG A 161 -16.24 22.15 -1.63
C ARG A 161 -16.57 23.57 -1.14
N GLY A 162 -16.03 24.60 -1.78
CA GLY A 162 -16.19 25.98 -1.37
C GLY A 162 -15.49 26.27 -0.03
N ILE A 163 -15.82 27.41 0.57
CA ILE A 163 -15.28 27.82 1.87
C ILE A 163 -16.15 27.21 2.97
N GLY A 164 -15.59 26.27 3.73
CA GLY A 164 -16.30 25.58 4.83
C GLY A 164 -15.99 26.17 6.20
N VAL A 165 -16.32 27.45 6.45
CA VAL A 165 -16.14 28.10 7.76
C VAL A 165 -17.50 28.27 8.45
N GLY A 166 -17.79 27.43 9.45
CA GLY A 166 -19.04 27.48 10.20
C GLY A 166 -19.04 26.56 11.41
N LEU A 167 -19.91 26.86 12.38
CA LEU A 167 -20.20 25.98 13.52
C LEU A 167 -21.24 24.95 13.10
N GLY A 168 -21.09 23.69 13.53
CA GLY A 168 -22.05 22.62 13.25
C GLY A 168 -21.98 22.02 11.84
N LYS A 169 -22.95 21.15 11.53
CA LYS A 169 -23.07 20.48 10.22
C LYS A 169 -24.35 20.95 9.54
N VAL A 170 -24.21 21.53 8.34
CA VAL A 170 -25.34 21.88 7.48
C VAL A 170 -25.62 20.71 6.54
N LYS A 171 -26.83 20.16 6.60
CA LYS A 171 -27.32 19.12 5.68
C LYS A 171 -28.75 19.46 5.29
N ASP A 172 -29.05 19.43 4.00
CA ASP A 172 -30.41 19.65 3.46
C ASP A 172 -31.07 20.96 3.96
N GLY A 173 -30.28 22.03 4.09
CA GLY A 173 -30.73 23.34 4.59
C GLY A 173 -30.87 23.45 6.11
N ILE A 174 -30.64 22.36 6.85
CA ILE A 174 -30.75 22.32 8.31
C ILE A 174 -29.36 22.38 8.94
N LEU A 175 -29.18 23.32 9.87
CA LEU A 175 -27.98 23.43 10.69
C LEU A 175 -28.13 22.58 11.96
N THR A 176 -27.28 21.57 12.10
CA THR A 176 -27.20 20.74 13.31
C THR A 176 -26.02 21.20 14.18
N LEU A 177 -26.32 21.60 15.42
CA LEU A 177 -25.33 22.04 16.41
C LEU A 177 -25.15 20.95 17.48
N SER A 178 -23.90 20.64 17.83
CA SER A 178 -23.64 19.74 18.96
C SER A 178 -23.75 20.50 20.28
N SER A 179 -24.12 19.80 21.37
CA SER A 179 -24.11 20.39 22.71
C SER A 179 -22.74 20.96 23.10
N GLN A 180 -21.65 20.39 22.56
CA GLN A 180 -20.29 20.89 22.75
C GLN A 180 -20.07 22.22 22.04
N ASP A 181 -20.56 22.40 20.81
CA ASP A 181 -20.47 23.67 20.08
C ASP A 181 -21.24 24.77 20.81
N ILE A 182 -22.44 24.44 21.31
CA ILE A 182 -23.25 25.37 22.11
C ILE A 182 -22.50 25.78 23.38
N ARG A 183 -21.98 24.82 24.15
CA ARG A 183 -21.19 25.08 25.36
C ARG A 183 -19.91 25.87 25.07
N ARG A 184 -19.25 25.60 23.93
CA ARG A 184 -18.03 26.31 23.52
C ARG A 184 -18.32 27.79 23.26
N VAL A 185 -19.40 28.11 22.55
CA VAL A 185 -19.82 29.50 22.31
C VAL A 185 -20.22 30.18 23.63
N GLN A 186 -20.97 29.50 24.49
CA GLN A 186 -21.38 30.04 25.80
C GLN A 186 -20.19 30.28 26.75
N SER A 187 -19.21 29.38 26.78
CA SER A 187 -18.02 29.49 27.65
C SER A 187 -16.95 30.43 27.10
N ALA A 188 -16.88 30.65 25.78
CA ALA A 188 -15.96 31.62 25.18
C ALA A 188 -16.20 33.06 25.65
N GLY A 189 -17.41 33.40 26.09
CA GLY A 189 -17.72 34.68 26.72
C GLY A 189 -17.16 34.86 28.15
N VAL A 190 -16.80 33.76 28.82
CA VAL A 190 -16.33 33.77 30.21
C VAL A 190 -14.81 33.67 30.24
N LYS A 191 -14.11 34.81 30.11
CA LYS A 191 -12.65 34.88 30.27
C LYS A 191 -12.25 34.45 31.68
N LYS A 192 -11.81 33.20 31.85
CA LYS A 192 -11.25 32.69 33.12
C LYS A 192 -9.89 33.36 33.35
N LYS A 193 -9.82 34.33 34.28
CA LYS A 193 -8.56 34.95 34.75
C LYS A 193 -7.63 33.84 35.26
N ARG A 194 -6.56 33.53 34.53
CA ARG A 194 -5.50 32.63 35.00
C ARG A 194 -4.68 33.38 36.05
N LYS A 195 -4.74 32.97 37.32
CA LYS A 195 -3.80 33.42 38.36
C LYS A 195 -2.40 32.94 37.96
N GLY A 196 -1.52 33.86 37.60
CA GLY A 196 -0.12 33.58 37.27
C GLY A 196 0.67 33.21 38.52
N THR A 197 1.23 32.01 38.53
CA THR A 197 2.20 31.56 39.54
C THR A 197 3.56 32.20 39.21
N LYS A 198 4.07 33.09 40.07
CA LYS A 198 5.40 33.69 39.94
C LYS A 198 6.47 32.59 40.01
N ARG A 199 7.25 32.41 38.94
CA ARG A 199 8.50 31.63 38.97
C ARG A 199 9.64 32.57 39.34
N LEU A 200 10.32 32.29 40.46
CA LEU A 200 11.53 33.00 40.88
C LEU A 200 12.69 32.60 39.97
N PHE A 201 13.39 33.59 39.42
CA PHE A 201 14.65 33.43 38.70
C PHE A 201 15.80 33.21 39.69
N LYS A 202 16.66 32.23 39.43
CA LYS A 202 18.05 32.20 39.89
C LYS A 202 18.93 32.38 38.66
N ASN A 203 19.66 33.49 38.63
CA ASN A 203 20.59 33.86 37.56
C ASN A 203 21.91 33.08 37.71
N LEU A 204 22.52 32.78 36.56
CA LEU A 204 23.96 32.55 36.40
C LEU A 204 24.52 33.77 35.67
#